data_AF-A0A9D3SJR2-F1
#
_entry.id   AF-A0A9D3SJR2-F1
#
_cell.length_a   1.000
_cell.length_b   1.000
_cell.length_c   1.000
_cell.angle_alpha   90.00
_cell.angle_beta   90.00
_cell.angle_gamma   90.00
#
_symmetry.space_group_name_H-M   'P 1'
#
loop_
_entity.id
_entity.type
_entity.pdbx_description
1 polymer ?
#
loop_
_entity_poly.entity_id
_entity_poly.type
_entity_poly.pdbx_seq_one_letter_code
_entity_poly.pdbx_strand_id
1 'polypeptide(L)'
;MEPLSIPVVLVTLSSFLISQWIFHVACPWLSERLIPAFLTLTHMQRTEWSSRAVSTVHALVVGLFCLYILLFDDAIKKDPVWGDPSLVKLNVGITTGYLISDLLLMIYFWDFIGEKYFVIHHLAALIAYYYVLSQGILPYFANFRLLAEFSTPFVNQRWFLQVLGYHKLSNPSLVNGVAMAFSFFLVRIAVIPVYYSQVYSVYGTEAFYRLTPGARSAWILCSLCLDVMNSMWMRKILRGVVSSSNHQSAIKTPQSHVFFTPGPSEEAGSRCMLVLQPETMSSPLGTVKAEAVAMSDESRAPPSGCPMHQDSKRAAPPPECPMHRAAAPEQHKSAPDVPAHQDRAYEFVQCPVTGARGTNPTASDINPANMMPPPNQQPSPGQPFSLSVMREESHIPRAGSEQNWVYPSEQMFWNAMLRKGWHWREQDISKKDMTNIISIHNQNNENAWKEILKWEVLHLKECPCGPSLKRFGGKAREFTPRARFRHWMGHELPFDRHDWIVDRCGKEVRYVIDYYDGGHGSNHTILDVRPAFDSLGAVWDRMKVAWWRWTSS
;
A
#
# COMPACT_ATOMS: atom_id res chain seq x y z
N MET A 1 36.69 26.86 0.55
CA MET A 1 35.37 27.16 1.15
C MET A 1 35.49 28.54 1.75
N GLU A 2 34.74 29.52 1.26
CA GLU A 2 34.73 30.84 1.89
C GLU A 2 33.96 30.78 3.21
N PRO A 3 34.46 31.45 4.27
CA PRO A 3 33.74 31.50 5.54
C PRO A 3 32.43 32.28 5.38
N LEU A 4 31.40 31.86 6.13
CA LEU A 4 30.14 32.60 6.19
C LEU A 4 30.40 34.02 6.71
N SER A 5 29.80 35.00 6.05
CA SER A 5 29.90 36.39 6.50
C SER A 5 29.33 36.56 7.90
N ILE A 6 29.92 37.46 8.70
CA ILE A 6 29.48 37.76 10.08
C ILE A 6 27.98 38.08 10.14
N PRO A 7 27.39 38.90 9.25
CA PRO A 7 25.95 39.17 9.29
C PRO A 7 25.10 37.91 9.13
N VAL A 8 25.48 37.00 8.22
CA VAL A 8 24.77 35.73 8.01
C VAL A 8 24.83 34.86 9.25
N VAL A 9 26.00 34.77 9.90
CA VAL A 9 26.17 34.01 11.15
C VAL A 9 25.29 34.60 12.25
N LEU A 10 25.28 35.92 12.42
CA LEU A 10 24.48 36.60 13.43
C LEU A 10 22.98 36.41 13.21
N VAL A 11 22.49 36.52 11.97
CA VAL A 11 21.07 36.28 11.64
C VAL A 11 20.69 34.83 11.92
N THR A 12 21.51 33.88 11.47
CA THR A 12 21.25 32.45 11.65
C THR A 12 21.22 32.09 13.14
N LEU A 13 22.20 32.56 13.92
CA LEU A 13 22.26 32.34 15.36
C LEU A 13 21.08 33.01 16.08
N SER A 14 20.73 34.23 15.71
CA SER A 14 19.58 34.93 16.30
C SER A 14 18.29 34.19 16.05
N SER A 15 18.05 33.74 14.80
CA SER A 15 16.86 32.94 14.46
C SER A 15 16.82 31.62 15.22
N PHE A 16 17.96 30.94 15.35
CA PHE A 16 18.09 29.73 16.17
C PHE A 16 17.69 29.98 17.63
N LEU A 17 18.29 31.01 18.26
CA LEU A 17 18.02 31.35 19.65
C LEU A 17 16.56 31.78 19.88
N ILE A 18 16.00 32.56 18.96
CA ILE A 18 14.58 32.96 19.01
C ILE A 18 13.68 31.72 18.89
N SER A 19 13.98 30.80 17.97
CA SER A 19 13.21 29.56 17.79
C SER A 19 13.23 28.70 19.06
N GLN A 20 14.41 28.53 19.67
CA GLN A 20 14.57 27.80 20.94
C GLN A 20 13.86 28.50 22.10
N TRP A 21 13.93 29.83 22.17
CA TRP A 21 13.23 30.61 23.18
C TRP A 21 11.70 30.53 23.03
N ILE A 22 11.18 30.58 21.80
CA ILE A 22 9.75 30.38 21.56
C ILE A 22 9.33 28.98 22.01
N PHE A 23 10.10 27.95 21.65
CA PHE A 23 9.82 26.56 22.00
C PHE A 23 9.79 26.33 23.52
N HIS A 24 10.84 26.75 24.22
CA HIS A 24 11.03 26.44 25.64
C HIS A 24 10.32 27.39 26.59
N VAL A 25 10.11 28.66 26.19
CA VAL A 25 9.65 29.71 27.11
C VAL A 25 8.36 30.35 26.62
N ALA A 26 8.38 31.00 25.45
CA ALA A 26 7.28 31.87 25.06
C ALA A 26 5.98 31.09 24.78
N CYS A 27 6.06 29.98 24.05
CA CYS A 27 4.90 29.19 23.67
C CYS A 27 4.23 28.52 24.89
N PRO A 28 4.94 27.80 25.77
CA PRO A 28 4.35 27.26 26.99
C PRO A 28 3.73 28.36 27.86
N TRP A 29 4.46 29.45 28.11
CA TRP A 29 4.00 30.56 28.94
C TRP A 29 2.70 31.19 28.41
N LEU A 30 2.59 31.35 27.09
CA LEU A 30 1.41 31.93 26.46
C LEU A 30 0.24 30.94 26.43
N SER A 31 0.52 29.67 26.08
CA SER A 31 -0.50 28.64 25.92
C SER A 31 -1.19 28.31 27.24
N GLU A 32 -0.45 28.25 28.36
CA GLU A 32 -1.01 28.05 29.70
C GLU A 32 -1.98 29.16 30.13
N ARG A 33 -1.79 30.39 29.63
CA ARG A 33 -2.63 31.55 29.97
C ARG A 33 -3.82 31.73 29.05
N LEU A 34 -3.64 31.48 27.77
CA LEU A 34 -4.66 31.78 26.75
C LEU A 34 -5.54 30.57 26.42
N ILE A 35 -5.06 29.35 26.64
CA ILE A 35 -5.71 28.14 26.15
C ILE A 35 -5.85 27.15 27.32
N PRO A 36 -6.98 27.17 28.06
CA PRO A 36 -7.19 26.27 29.20
C PRO A 36 -7.01 24.78 28.85
N ALA A 37 -7.38 24.38 27.63
CA ALA A 37 -7.20 23.02 27.14
C ALA A 37 -5.73 22.58 27.09
N PHE A 38 -4.77 23.50 26.96
CA PHE A 38 -3.33 23.20 26.96
C PHE A 38 -2.89 22.51 28.26
N LEU A 39 -3.48 22.89 29.39
CA LEU A 39 -3.18 22.30 30.70
C LEU A 39 -3.60 20.83 30.80
N THR A 40 -4.54 20.39 29.97
CA THR A 40 -5.00 18.99 29.93
C THR A 40 -4.15 18.10 29.02
N LEU A 41 -3.24 18.69 28.23
CA LEU A 41 -2.41 17.95 27.27
C LEU A 41 -1.31 17.16 27.97
N THR A 42 -1.04 15.97 27.43
CA THR A 42 0.11 15.14 27.83
C THR A 42 1.43 15.85 27.55
N HIS A 43 2.51 15.44 28.23
CA HIS A 43 3.85 15.98 27.98
C HIS A 43 4.24 15.91 26.49
N MET A 44 3.99 14.76 25.86
CA MET A 44 4.24 14.55 24.42
C MET A 44 3.49 15.57 23.55
N GLN A 45 2.20 15.78 23.80
CA GLN A 45 1.40 16.74 23.06
C GLN A 45 1.86 18.19 23.30
N ARG A 46 2.31 18.56 24.50
CA ARG A 46 2.84 19.90 24.78
C ARG A 46 4.14 20.19 24.03
N THR A 47 5.00 19.18 23.91
CA THR A 47 6.23 19.24 23.09
C THR A 47 5.89 19.45 21.61
N GLU A 48 5.00 18.64 21.04
CA GLU A 48 4.59 18.78 19.63
C GLU A 48 3.85 20.11 19.40
N TRP A 49 3.01 20.54 20.35
CA TRP A 49 2.33 21.83 20.32
C TRP A 49 3.33 22.98 20.18
N SER A 50 4.39 22.96 20.99
CA SER A 50 5.41 24.02 20.99
C SER A 50 6.23 24.01 19.71
N SER A 51 6.61 22.84 19.17
CA SER A 51 7.29 22.73 17.87
C SER A 51 6.42 23.27 16.73
N ARG A 52 5.11 22.94 16.71
CA ARG A 52 4.16 23.45 15.71
C ARG A 52 3.92 24.95 15.83
N ALA A 53 3.96 25.51 17.04
CA ALA A 53 3.86 26.95 17.24
C ALA A 53 5.07 27.69 16.66
N VAL A 54 6.29 27.18 16.92
CA VAL A 54 7.54 27.74 16.37
C VAL A 54 7.53 27.71 14.85
N SER A 55 7.21 26.56 14.24
CA SER A 55 7.14 26.43 12.78
C SER A 55 6.06 27.33 12.15
N THR A 56 4.94 27.56 12.85
CA THR A 56 3.91 28.51 12.39
C THR A 56 4.41 29.94 12.39
N VAL A 57 5.08 30.38 13.46
CA VAL A 57 5.68 31.73 13.55
C VAL A 57 6.74 31.91 12.46
N HIS A 58 7.64 30.93 12.32
CA HIS A 58 8.65 30.93 11.27
C HIS A 58 8.02 31.07 9.87
N ALA A 59 7.02 30.24 9.57
CA ALA A 59 6.37 30.22 8.27
C ALA A 59 5.67 31.55 7.92
N LEU A 60 5.06 32.22 8.91
CA LEU A 60 4.45 33.54 8.70
C LEU A 60 5.51 34.61 8.39
N VAL A 61 6.60 34.65 9.16
CA VAL A 61 7.69 35.63 8.96
C VAL A 61 8.35 35.42 7.59
N VAL A 62 8.80 34.20 7.32
CA VAL A 62 9.56 33.87 6.11
C VAL A 62 8.69 33.85 4.87
N GLY A 63 7.42 33.42 5.00
CA GLY A 63 6.44 33.51 3.92
C GLY A 63 6.21 34.96 3.50
N LEU A 64 5.83 35.84 4.43
CA LEU A 64 5.58 37.25 4.11
C LEU A 64 6.82 37.92 3.48
N PHE A 65 8.01 37.61 4.00
CA PHE A 65 9.24 38.15 3.47
C PHE A 65 9.60 37.58 2.09
N CYS A 66 9.30 36.29 1.85
CA CYS A 66 9.43 35.66 0.54
C CYS A 66 8.55 36.35 -0.52
N LEU A 67 7.27 36.65 -0.21
CA LEU A 67 6.41 37.40 -1.13
C LEU A 67 6.95 38.78 -1.42
N TYR A 68 7.42 39.50 -0.40
CA TYR A 68 8.03 40.81 -0.58
C TYR A 68 9.19 40.75 -1.57
N ILE A 69 10.10 39.78 -1.39
CA ILE A 69 11.25 39.60 -2.28
C ILE A 69 10.78 39.28 -3.71
N LEU A 70 9.81 38.37 -3.90
CA LEU A 70 9.32 38.03 -5.25
C LEU A 70 8.65 39.19 -5.96
N LEU A 71 7.95 40.06 -5.23
CA LEU A 71 7.23 41.19 -5.80
C LEU A 71 8.16 42.36 -6.11
N PHE A 72 9.09 42.67 -5.20
CA PHE A 72 9.81 43.96 -5.19
C PHE A 72 11.32 43.87 -5.44
N ASP A 73 11.94 42.68 -5.42
CA ASP A 73 13.40 42.56 -5.64
C ASP A 73 13.73 42.39 -7.14
N ASP A 74 14.01 43.51 -7.80
CA ASP A 74 14.35 43.53 -9.23
C ASP A 74 15.71 42.89 -9.54
N ALA A 75 16.63 42.85 -8.58
CA ALA A 75 17.98 42.32 -8.81
C ALA A 75 17.92 40.82 -9.10
N ILE A 76 17.22 40.06 -8.26
CA ILE A 76 17.08 38.61 -8.44
C ILE A 76 16.09 38.24 -9.55
N LYS A 77 15.12 39.11 -9.88
CA LYS A 77 14.21 38.91 -11.01
C LYS A 77 14.95 39.04 -12.35
N LYS A 78 15.89 39.98 -12.44
CA LYS A 78 16.70 40.21 -13.65
C LYS A 78 17.77 39.14 -13.83
N ASP A 79 18.43 38.74 -12.74
CA ASP A 79 19.40 37.64 -12.75
C ASP A 79 19.05 36.60 -11.66
N PRO A 80 18.32 35.53 -12.04
CA PRO A 80 17.88 34.49 -11.11
C PRO A 80 19.01 33.72 -10.42
N VAL A 81 20.21 33.70 -11.01
CA VAL A 81 21.32 32.86 -10.56
C VAL A 81 22.34 33.66 -9.75
N TRP A 82 22.66 34.88 -10.18
CA TRP A 82 23.75 35.70 -9.64
C TRP A 82 23.31 37.11 -9.21
N GLY A 83 22.02 37.43 -9.25
CA GLY A 83 21.49 38.70 -8.75
C GLY A 83 21.84 38.96 -7.28
N ASP A 84 21.80 40.22 -6.85
CA ASP A 84 22.17 40.60 -5.48
C ASP A 84 21.38 39.77 -4.45
N PRO A 85 22.05 38.91 -3.67
CA PRO A 85 21.37 37.97 -2.81
C PRO A 85 21.09 38.55 -1.42
N SER A 86 21.28 39.85 -1.17
CA SER A 86 21.27 40.44 0.17
C SER A 86 19.97 40.16 0.95
N LEU A 87 18.81 40.46 0.37
CA LEU A 87 17.51 40.20 1.01
C LEU A 87 17.22 38.69 1.12
N VAL A 88 17.60 37.92 0.10
CA VAL A 88 17.45 36.47 0.11
C VAL A 88 18.32 35.82 1.20
N LYS A 89 19.57 36.26 1.38
CA LYS A 89 20.48 35.78 2.43
C LYS A 89 19.92 36.07 3.81
N LEU A 90 19.26 37.21 4.01
CA LEU A 90 18.56 37.51 5.25
C LEU A 90 17.41 36.51 5.49
N ASN A 91 16.52 36.31 4.51
CA ASN A 91 15.37 35.41 4.64
C ASN A 91 15.79 33.92 4.80
N VAL A 92 16.77 33.48 4.01
CA VAL A 92 17.35 32.13 4.06
C VAL A 92 18.14 31.92 5.35
N GLY A 93 18.82 32.95 5.87
CA GLY A 93 19.51 32.90 7.15
C GLY A 93 18.55 32.69 8.32
N ILE A 94 17.43 33.42 8.33
CA ILE A 94 16.33 33.21 9.29
C ILE A 94 15.83 31.77 9.19
N THR A 95 15.60 31.29 7.97
CA THR A 95 15.13 29.91 7.74
C THR A 95 16.13 28.87 8.21
N THR A 96 17.42 29.07 7.94
CA THR A 96 18.47 28.14 8.32
C THR A 96 18.59 28.02 9.84
N GLY A 97 18.50 29.14 10.58
CA GLY A 97 18.50 29.12 12.04
C GLY A 97 17.33 28.33 12.63
N TYR A 98 16.13 28.52 12.07
CA TYR A 98 14.94 27.74 12.43
C TYR A 98 15.12 26.25 12.10
N LEU A 99 15.53 25.91 10.87
CA LEU A 99 15.69 24.51 10.43
C LEU A 99 16.72 23.76 11.29
N ILE A 100 17.81 24.41 11.70
CA ILE A 100 18.78 23.81 12.63
C ILE A 100 18.13 23.57 13.99
N SER A 101 17.39 24.56 14.51
CA SER A 101 16.66 24.44 15.78
C SER A 101 15.65 23.29 15.74
N ASP A 102 14.80 23.23 14.71
CA ASP A 102 13.76 22.21 14.57
C ASP A 102 14.36 20.82 14.36
N LEU A 103 15.44 20.72 13.56
CA LEU A 103 16.15 19.46 13.36
C LEU A 103 16.75 18.92 14.68
N LEU A 104 17.34 19.77 15.52
CA LEU A 104 17.84 19.36 16.84
C LEU A 104 16.71 18.86 17.75
N LEU A 105 15.58 19.57 17.77
CA LEU A 105 14.40 19.16 18.55
C LEU A 105 13.86 17.81 18.04
N MET A 106 13.76 17.63 16.73
CA MET A 106 13.32 16.37 16.13
C MET A 106 14.23 15.19 16.46
N ILE A 107 15.55 15.40 16.50
CA ILE A 107 16.52 14.38 16.87
C ILE A 107 16.45 14.08 18.36
N TYR A 108 16.31 15.10 19.21
CA TYR A 108 16.24 14.95 20.65
C TYR A 108 14.94 14.27 21.11
N PHE A 109 13.81 14.65 20.52
CA PHE A 109 12.49 14.08 20.79
C PHE A 109 12.06 13.08 19.71
N TRP A 110 13.00 12.25 19.26
CA TRP A 110 12.80 11.32 18.13
C TRP A 110 11.56 10.44 18.28
N ASP A 111 11.34 9.89 19.48
CA ASP A 111 10.23 8.96 19.75
C ASP A 111 8.83 9.61 19.59
N PHE A 112 8.76 10.94 19.61
CA PHE A 112 7.50 11.68 19.62
C PHE A 112 7.27 12.49 18.35
N ILE A 113 8.30 13.17 17.84
CA ILE A 113 8.20 14.09 16.69
C ILE A 113 9.15 13.71 15.54
N GLY A 114 10.03 12.72 15.74
CA GLY A 114 11.04 12.31 14.77
C GLY A 114 10.45 11.57 13.59
N GLU A 115 10.14 12.28 12.51
CA GLU A 115 9.76 11.65 11.24
C GLU A 115 10.90 11.74 10.20
N LYS A 116 11.24 10.58 9.62
CA LYS A 116 12.33 10.44 8.64
C LYS A 116 12.20 11.39 7.45
N TYR A 117 10.97 11.63 6.98
CA TYR A 117 10.72 12.52 5.84
C TYR A 117 11.02 13.97 6.16
N PHE A 118 10.62 14.44 7.35
CA PHE A 118 10.93 15.78 7.80
C PHE A 118 12.44 15.96 8.00
N VAL A 119 13.19 14.93 8.46
CA VAL A 119 14.66 15.01 8.53
C VAL A 119 15.28 15.14 7.14
N ILE A 120 14.86 14.30 6.18
CA ILE A 120 15.35 14.38 4.80
C ILE A 120 15.05 15.75 4.19
N HIS A 121 13.85 16.27 4.44
CA HIS A 121 13.44 17.62 4.03
C HIS A 121 14.37 18.70 4.58
N HIS A 122 14.64 18.68 5.89
CA HIS A 122 15.52 19.65 6.55
C HIS A 122 16.94 19.58 6.00
N LEU A 123 17.50 18.37 5.86
CA LEU A 123 18.84 18.19 5.31
C LEU A 123 18.93 18.68 3.86
N ALA A 124 17.94 18.37 3.02
CA ALA A 124 17.90 18.83 1.64
C ALA A 124 17.83 20.37 1.56
N ALA A 125 17.01 21.01 2.41
CA ALA A 125 16.92 22.46 2.47
C ALA A 125 18.23 23.10 2.96
N LEU A 126 18.83 22.58 4.03
CA LEU A 126 20.10 23.09 4.58
C LEU A 126 21.26 22.97 3.59
N ILE A 127 21.34 21.87 2.84
CA ILE A 127 22.35 21.68 1.78
C ILE A 127 22.17 22.72 0.67
N ALA A 128 20.93 22.96 0.23
CA ALA A 128 20.65 23.97 -0.80
C ALA A 128 20.98 25.39 -0.31
N TYR A 129 20.56 25.73 0.92
CA TYR A 129 20.77 27.05 1.52
C TYR A 129 22.22 27.35 1.86
N TYR A 130 23.04 26.33 2.12
CA TYR A 130 24.48 26.51 2.29
C TYR A 130 25.10 27.27 1.10
N TYR A 131 24.74 26.92 -0.14
CA TYR A 131 25.26 27.60 -1.34
C TYR A 131 24.79 29.05 -1.45
N VAL A 132 23.54 29.32 -1.08
CA VAL A 132 22.99 30.69 -1.08
C VAL A 132 23.71 31.55 -0.03
N LEU A 133 23.89 31.03 1.18
CA LEU A 133 24.46 31.77 2.29
C LEU A 133 25.98 31.99 2.13
N SER A 134 26.71 30.96 1.71
CA SER A 134 28.16 31.03 1.54
C SER A 134 28.57 31.74 0.25
N GLN A 135 27.95 31.39 -0.89
CA GLN A 135 28.40 31.84 -2.21
C GLN A 135 27.47 32.89 -2.84
N GLY A 136 26.26 33.11 -2.30
CA GLY A 136 25.32 34.08 -2.85
C GLY A 136 24.70 33.67 -4.18
N ILE A 137 24.72 32.38 -4.51
CA ILE A 137 24.23 31.85 -5.78
C ILE A 137 22.82 31.28 -5.65
N LEU A 138 22.10 31.25 -6.78
CA LEU A 138 20.72 30.75 -6.90
C LEU A 138 19.70 31.45 -5.97
N PRO A 139 19.79 32.78 -5.74
CA PRO A 139 18.93 33.46 -4.77
C PRO A 139 17.45 33.41 -5.16
N TYR A 140 17.13 33.57 -6.44
CA TYR A 140 15.74 33.47 -6.92
C TYR A 140 15.15 32.09 -6.65
N PHE A 141 15.87 31.03 -7.01
CA PHE A 141 15.39 29.66 -6.85
C PHE A 141 15.19 29.29 -5.39
N ALA A 142 16.10 29.71 -4.50
CA ALA A 142 15.96 29.51 -3.07
C ALA A 142 14.74 30.26 -2.51
N ASN A 143 14.59 31.54 -2.85
CA ASN A 143 13.45 32.33 -2.38
C ASN A 143 12.12 31.82 -2.94
N PHE A 144 12.07 31.43 -4.20
CA PHE A 144 10.87 30.86 -4.82
C PHE A 144 10.41 29.58 -4.11
N ARG A 145 11.35 28.75 -3.62
CA ARG A 145 11.02 27.54 -2.86
C ARG A 145 10.49 27.82 -1.46
N LEU A 146 10.82 28.97 -0.86
CA LEU A 146 10.25 29.40 0.42
C LEU A 146 8.75 29.71 0.36
N LEU A 147 8.16 29.87 -0.83
CA LEU A 147 6.69 29.96 -0.98
C LEU A 147 5.97 28.77 -0.34
N ALA A 148 6.60 27.60 -0.29
CA ALA A 148 6.07 26.40 0.34
C ALA A 148 5.64 26.62 1.81
N GLU A 149 6.29 27.55 2.51
CA GLU A 149 6.01 27.86 3.93
C GLU A 149 4.61 28.45 4.15
N PHE A 150 4.00 29.09 3.14
CA PHE A 150 2.64 29.64 3.28
C PHE A 150 1.57 28.62 3.62
N SER A 151 1.79 27.36 3.27
CA SER A 151 0.87 26.28 3.59
C SER A 151 1.04 25.75 5.02
N THR A 152 2.21 25.94 5.63
CA THR A 152 2.60 25.39 6.95
C THR A 152 1.63 25.80 8.08
N PRO A 153 1.18 27.07 8.20
CA PRO A 153 0.21 27.46 9.23
C PRO A 153 -1.09 26.63 9.17
N PHE A 154 -1.62 26.36 7.97
CA PHE A 154 -2.86 25.58 7.81
C PHE A 154 -2.66 24.09 8.12
N VAL A 155 -1.48 23.56 7.81
CA VAL A 155 -1.07 22.19 8.15
C VAL A 155 -0.97 22.04 9.67
N ASN A 156 -0.36 22.99 10.37
CA ASN A 156 -0.27 23.00 11.83
C ASN A 156 -1.61 23.23 12.50
N GLN A 157 -2.43 24.13 11.97
CA GLN A 157 -3.77 24.42 12.48
C GLN A 157 -4.67 23.18 12.48
N ARG A 158 -4.53 22.30 11.48
CA ARG A 158 -5.27 21.02 11.45
C ARG A 158 -4.97 20.16 12.68
N TRP A 159 -3.70 20.11 13.09
CA TRP A 159 -3.29 19.36 14.28
C TRP A 159 -3.78 20.03 15.56
N PHE A 160 -3.68 21.36 15.67
CA PHE A 160 -4.19 22.09 16.83
C PHE A 160 -5.69 21.84 17.05
N LEU A 161 -6.49 21.89 15.99
CA LEU A 161 -7.92 21.57 16.07
C LEU A 161 -8.16 20.13 16.56
N GLN A 162 -7.38 19.17 16.07
CA GLN A 162 -7.48 17.77 16.50
C GLN A 162 -7.17 17.60 17.99
N VAL A 163 -6.09 18.24 18.47
CA VAL A 163 -5.64 18.13 19.86
C VAL A 163 -6.58 18.86 20.82
N LEU A 164 -7.22 19.94 20.37
CA LEU A 164 -8.28 20.63 21.12
C LEU A 164 -9.62 19.89 21.11
N GLY A 165 -9.71 18.70 20.49
CA GLY A 165 -10.91 17.86 20.49
C GLY A 165 -11.98 18.28 19.49
N TYR A 166 -11.67 19.13 18.51
CA TYR A 166 -12.64 19.48 17.47
C TYR A 166 -12.95 18.27 16.60
N HIS A 167 -14.24 17.98 16.45
CA HIS A 167 -14.70 16.92 15.57
C HIS A 167 -14.25 17.18 14.11
N LYS A 168 -13.89 16.13 13.36
CA LYS A 168 -13.39 16.24 11.98
C LYS A 168 -14.39 16.89 11.03
N LEU A 169 -15.68 16.70 11.28
CA LEU A 169 -16.77 17.29 10.49
C LEU A 169 -17.26 18.65 11.02
N SER A 170 -16.63 19.19 12.07
CA SER A 170 -16.98 20.53 12.56
C SER A 170 -16.59 21.61 11.53
N ASN A 171 -17.34 22.71 11.48
CA ASN A 171 -17.08 23.80 10.54
C ASN A 171 -15.62 24.30 10.57
N PRO A 172 -14.98 24.53 11.74
CA PRO A 172 -13.57 24.94 11.78
C PRO A 172 -12.61 23.92 11.16
N SER A 173 -12.82 22.63 11.43
CA SER A 173 -12.00 21.54 10.87
C SER A 173 -12.16 21.40 9.36
N LEU A 174 -13.38 21.57 8.84
CA LEU A 174 -13.66 21.53 7.40
C LEU A 174 -13.06 22.74 6.67
N VAL A 175 -13.29 23.96 7.20
CA VAL A 175 -12.74 25.19 6.62
C VAL A 175 -11.21 25.14 6.60
N ASN A 176 -10.59 24.74 7.71
CA ASN A 176 -9.14 24.56 7.74
C ASN A 176 -8.66 23.46 6.79
N GLY A 177 -9.38 22.35 6.68
CA GLY A 177 -9.07 21.27 5.74
C GLY A 177 -9.06 21.73 4.28
N VAL A 178 -10.05 22.52 3.87
CA VAL A 178 -10.13 23.13 2.53
C VAL A 178 -9.03 24.17 2.34
N ALA A 179 -8.81 25.06 3.31
CA ALA A 179 -7.76 26.07 3.26
C ALA A 179 -6.36 25.46 3.16
N MET A 180 -6.10 24.39 3.92
CA MET A 180 -4.86 23.61 3.88
C MET A 180 -4.68 22.95 2.51
N ALA A 181 -5.72 22.31 1.95
CA ALA A 181 -5.62 21.67 0.64
C ALA A 181 -5.36 22.70 -0.48
N PHE A 182 -6.07 23.83 -0.45
CA PHE A 182 -5.91 24.90 -1.42
C PHE A 182 -4.53 25.56 -1.33
N SER A 183 -4.10 25.97 -0.13
CA SER A 183 -2.81 26.62 0.06
C SER A 183 -1.66 25.68 -0.29
N PHE A 184 -1.72 24.41 0.11
CA PHE A 184 -0.72 23.40 -0.23
C PHE A 184 -0.63 23.17 -1.74
N PHE A 185 -1.77 23.02 -2.43
CA PHE A 185 -1.78 22.89 -3.89
C PHE A 185 -1.16 24.12 -4.57
N LEU A 186 -1.61 25.32 -4.19
CA LEU A 186 -1.19 26.56 -4.83
C LEU A 186 0.31 26.80 -4.70
N VAL A 187 0.85 26.71 -3.49
CA VAL A 187 2.24 27.13 -3.20
C VAL A 187 3.27 26.01 -3.25
N ARG A 188 2.85 24.74 -3.37
CA ARG A 188 3.79 23.60 -3.46
C ARG A 188 3.64 22.78 -4.74
N ILE A 189 2.45 22.70 -5.35
CA ILE A 189 2.21 21.84 -6.53
C ILE A 189 2.08 22.67 -7.80
N ALA A 190 1.21 23.68 -7.80
CA ALA A 190 0.97 24.53 -8.96
C ALA A 190 2.19 25.36 -9.37
N VAL A 191 3.09 25.64 -8.41
CA VAL A 191 4.36 26.34 -8.69
C VAL A 191 5.44 25.47 -9.33
N ILE A 192 5.30 24.14 -9.33
CA ILE A 192 6.34 23.21 -9.85
C ILE A 192 6.63 23.48 -11.34
N PRO A 193 5.63 23.58 -12.25
CA PRO A 193 5.89 23.91 -13.65
C PRO A 193 6.57 25.27 -13.83
N VAL A 194 6.17 26.28 -13.06
CA VAL A 194 6.77 27.63 -13.10
C VAL A 194 8.23 27.58 -12.68
N TYR A 195 8.53 26.85 -11.60
CA TYR A 195 9.90 26.64 -11.13
C TYR A 195 10.78 26.01 -12.21
N TYR A 196 10.33 24.89 -12.80
CA TYR A 196 11.12 24.18 -13.80
C TYR A 196 11.22 24.93 -15.14
N SER A 197 10.26 25.78 -15.48
CA SER A 197 10.38 26.71 -16.60
C SER A 197 11.54 27.69 -16.39
N GLN A 198 11.73 28.20 -15.17
CA GLN A 198 12.87 29.06 -14.82
C GLN A 198 14.19 28.29 -14.71
N VAL A 199 14.17 27.04 -14.24
CA VAL A 199 15.36 26.17 -14.28
C VAL A 199 15.79 25.96 -15.74
N TYR A 200 14.83 25.72 -16.64
CA TYR A 200 15.07 25.48 -18.05
C TYR A 200 15.59 26.73 -18.78
N SER A 201 15.09 27.92 -18.45
CA SER A 201 15.59 29.17 -19.05
C SER A 201 17.07 29.45 -18.71
N VAL A 202 17.52 28.98 -17.55
CA VAL A 202 18.92 29.08 -17.12
C VAL A 202 19.77 27.95 -17.70
N TYR A 203 19.21 26.76 -17.93
CA TYR A 203 19.95 25.58 -18.38
C TYR A 203 20.67 25.83 -19.71
N GLY A 204 21.95 25.48 -19.77
CA GLY A 204 22.78 25.66 -20.98
C GLY A 204 23.30 27.09 -21.20
N THR A 205 22.95 28.06 -20.33
CA THR A 205 23.52 29.42 -20.39
C THR A 205 24.89 29.50 -19.71
N GLU A 206 25.62 30.58 -19.97
CA GLU A 206 26.89 30.85 -19.27
C GLU A 206 26.69 30.94 -17.75
N ALA A 207 25.57 31.54 -17.30
CA ALA A 207 25.22 31.63 -15.88
C ALA A 207 25.12 30.25 -15.22
N PHE A 208 24.60 29.24 -15.93
CA PHE A 208 24.54 27.87 -15.46
C PHE A 208 25.92 27.19 -15.39
N TYR A 209 26.75 27.37 -16.41
CA TYR A 209 28.07 26.72 -16.47
C TYR A 209 29.08 27.31 -15.50
N ARG A 210 28.92 28.57 -15.10
CA ARG A 210 29.71 29.22 -14.05
C ARG A 210 29.47 28.61 -12.66
N LEU A 211 28.34 27.95 -12.44
CA LEU A 211 28.06 27.27 -11.16
C LEU A 211 28.99 26.05 -10.99
N THR A 212 29.47 25.85 -9.77
CA THR A 212 30.24 24.64 -9.45
C THR A 212 29.39 23.38 -9.69
N PRO A 213 30.00 22.23 -10.05
CA PRO A 213 29.26 20.97 -10.20
C PRO A 213 28.49 20.57 -8.93
N GLY A 214 29.05 20.89 -7.75
CA GLY A 214 28.40 20.69 -6.46
C GLY A 214 27.12 21.52 -6.31
N ALA A 215 27.17 22.82 -6.62
CA ALA A 215 26.00 23.70 -6.55
C ALA A 215 24.89 23.26 -7.52
N ARG A 216 25.25 22.90 -8.76
CA ARG A 216 24.29 22.37 -9.76
C ARG A 216 23.61 21.10 -9.27
N SER A 217 24.39 20.16 -8.74
CA SER A 217 23.87 18.88 -8.25
C SER A 217 22.97 19.08 -7.04
N ALA A 218 23.40 19.88 -6.06
CA ALA A 218 22.60 20.21 -4.87
C ALA A 218 21.29 20.88 -5.26
N TRP A 219 21.32 21.87 -6.14
CA TRP A 219 20.13 22.56 -6.61
C TRP A 219 19.10 21.61 -7.22
N ILE A 220 19.50 20.77 -8.18
CA ILE A 220 18.56 19.88 -8.88
C ILE A 220 18.10 18.73 -8.00
N LEU A 221 19.01 18.06 -7.28
CA LEU A 221 18.66 16.89 -6.46
C LEU A 221 17.79 17.26 -5.26
N CYS A 222 18.11 18.35 -4.55
CA CYS A 222 17.30 18.83 -3.43
C CYS A 222 15.91 19.26 -3.93
N SER A 223 15.83 19.95 -5.08
CA SER A 223 14.53 20.33 -5.68
C SER A 223 13.65 19.12 -5.99
N LEU A 224 14.20 18.11 -6.67
CA LEU A 224 13.47 16.89 -7.02
C LEU A 224 13.01 16.12 -5.77
N CYS A 225 13.87 16.03 -4.76
CA CYS A 225 13.54 15.37 -3.49
C CYS A 225 12.33 16.05 -2.82
N LEU A 226 12.36 17.38 -2.74
CA LEU A 226 11.26 18.17 -2.16
C LEU A 226 9.96 18.04 -2.96
N ASP A 227 10.02 18.01 -4.29
CA ASP A 227 8.83 17.90 -5.15
C ASP A 227 8.17 16.53 -5.10
N VAL A 228 8.96 15.46 -5.03
CA VAL A 228 8.45 14.10 -4.83
C VAL A 228 7.70 14.03 -3.51
N MET A 229 8.29 14.57 -2.44
CA MET A 229 7.68 14.58 -1.12
C MET A 229 6.40 15.44 -1.07
N ASN A 230 6.42 16.64 -1.66
CA ASN A 230 5.23 17.49 -1.77
C ASN A 230 4.11 16.79 -2.56
N SER A 231 4.44 16.10 -3.65
CA SER A 231 3.48 15.32 -4.44
C SER A 231 2.87 14.16 -3.64
N MET A 232 3.68 13.47 -2.83
CA MET A 232 3.19 12.41 -1.93
C MET A 232 2.22 12.97 -0.89
N TRP A 233 2.56 14.09 -0.25
CA TRP A 233 1.69 14.74 0.74
C TRP A 233 0.41 15.28 0.12
N MET A 234 0.46 15.87 -1.08
CA MET A 234 -0.74 16.31 -1.79
C MET A 234 -1.73 15.16 -2.00
N ARG A 235 -1.24 13.98 -2.44
CA ARG A 235 -2.10 12.79 -2.58
C ARG A 235 -2.72 12.37 -1.25
N LYS A 236 -1.97 12.46 -0.14
CA LYS A 236 -2.48 12.15 1.20
C LYS A 236 -3.58 13.13 1.62
N ILE A 237 -3.40 14.42 1.35
CA ILE A 237 -4.39 15.47 1.63
C ILE A 237 -5.66 15.24 0.80
N LEU A 238 -5.54 15.01 -0.52
CA LEU A 238 -6.70 14.75 -1.39
C LEU A 238 -7.51 13.54 -0.95
N ARG A 239 -6.85 12.43 -0.60
CA ARG A 239 -7.53 11.24 -0.07
C ARG A 239 -8.29 11.55 1.22
N GLY A 240 -7.73 12.39 2.09
CA GLY A 240 -8.42 12.85 3.31
C GLY A 240 -9.69 13.65 3.03
N VAL A 241 -9.65 14.53 2.02
CA VAL A 241 -10.82 15.34 1.60
C VAL A 241 -11.90 14.45 0.99
N VAL A 242 -11.56 13.58 0.04
CA VAL A 242 -12.52 12.67 -0.63
C VAL A 242 -13.19 11.73 0.37
N SER A 243 -12.42 11.15 1.29
CA SER A 243 -12.96 10.27 2.34
C SER A 243 -13.96 11.00 3.24
N SER A 244 -13.67 12.25 3.60
CA SER A 244 -14.56 13.07 4.46
C SER A 244 -15.85 13.45 3.75
N SER A 245 -15.79 13.79 2.45
CA SER A 245 -16.96 14.13 1.63
C SER A 245 -17.91 12.94 1.42
N ASN A 246 -17.36 11.75 1.19
CA ASN A 246 -18.15 10.53 1.04
C ASN A 246 -18.87 10.16 2.35
N HIS A 247 -18.21 10.34 3.50
CA HIS A 247 -18.81 10.06 4.81
C HIS A 247 -19.90 11.08 5.18
N GLN A 248 -19.71 12.35 4.85
CA GLN A 248 -20.71 13.40 5.10
C GLN A 248 -21.94 13.26 4.19
N SER A 249 -21.76 12.71 2.98
CA SER A 249 -22.86 12.36 2.07
C SER A 249 -23.69 11.19 2.62
N ALA A 250 -23.04 10.18 3.23
CA ALA A 250 -23.72 9.06 3.84
C ALA A 250 -24.57 9.45 5.07
N ILE A 251 -24.04 10.34 5.94
CA ILE A 251 -24.73 10.81 7.16
C ILE A 251 -25.96 11.69 6.86
N LYS A 252 -25.96 12.40 5.72
CA LYS A 252 -27.08 13.29 5.33
C LYS A 252 -28.25 12.56 4.67
N THR A 253 -28.14 11.27 4.37
CA THR A 253 -29.26 10.47 3.87
C THR A 253 -30.11 9.99 5.05
N PRO A 254 -31.37 10.45 5.23
CA PRO A 254 -32.24 9.89 6.26
C PRO A 254 -32.60 8.47 5.84
N GLN A 255 -32.34 7.48 6.70
CA GLN A 255 -32.93 6.16 6.53
C GLN A 255 -34.45 6.31 6.65
N SER A 256 -35.17 6.15 5.54
CA SER A 256 -36.62 6.01 5.55
C SER A 256 -36.98 4.71 6.27
N HIS A 257 -37.56 4.83 7.47
CA HIS A 257 -38.18 3.71 8.18
C HIS A 257 -39.29 3.11 7.31
N VAL A 258 -39.04 1.93 6.73
CA VAL A 258 -40.08 1.12 6.10
C VAL A 258 -40.85 0.39 7.21
N PHE A 259 -42.05 0.88 7.49
CA PHE A 259 -43.05 0.19 8.30
C PHE A 259 -43.52 -1.08 7.56
N PHE A 260 -43.31 -2.26 8.13
CA PHE A 260 -43.99 -3.48 7.70
C PHE A 260 -45.32 -3.59 8.43
N THR A 261 -46.43 -3.65 7.67
CA THR A 261 -47.72 -4.14 8.17
C THR A 261 -47.91 -5.58 7.67
N PRO A 262 -48.43 -6.51 8.49
CA PRO A 262 -48.69 -7.88 8.06
C PRO A 262 -50.12 -8.01 7.50
N GLY A 263 -50.25 -8.67 6.35
CA GLY A 263 -51.51 -9.06 5.73
C GLY A 263 -51.42 -10.48 5.14
N PRO A 264 -52.56 -11.18 4.95
CA PRO A 264 -52.76 -12.50 5.53
C PRO A 264 -52.54 -13.70 4.58
N SER A 265 -52.55 -14.86 5.24
CA SER A 265 -52.51 -16.24 4.75
C SER A 265 -53.50 -16.60 3.64
N GLU A 266 -53.07 -17.44 2.69
CA GLU A 266 -53.93 -18.43 2.05
C GLU A 266 -53.13 -19.63 1.48
N GLU A 267 -53.80 -20.78 1.48
CA GLU A 267 -53.29 -22.15 1.39
C GLU A 267 -53.17 -22.73 -0.04
N ALA A 268 -52.37 -23.81 -0.11
CA ALA A 268 -52.55 -25.05 -0.90
C ALA A 268 -52.08 -25.16 -2.36
N GLY A 269 -51.27 -26.21 -2.63
CA GLY A 269 -51.44 -27.07 -3.82
C GLY A 269 -50.21 -27.43 -4.68
N SER A 270 -49.46 -28.46 -4.28
CA SER A 270 -48.78 -29.51 -5.09
C SER A 270 -48.07 -29.21 -6.44
N ARG A 271 -46.74 -29.42 -6.51
CA ARG A 271 -46.04 -30.52 -7.27
C ARG A 271 -44.52 -30.29 -7.39
N CYS A 272 -43.76 -31.37 -7.25
CA CYS A 272 -42.31 -31.46 -7.48
C CYS A 272 -41.88 -31.10 -8.92
N MET A 273 -40.83 -30.27 -9.04
CA MET A 273 -39.69 -30.52 -9.95
C MET A 273 -38.50 -29.64 -9.57
N LEU A 274 -37.39 -30.28 -9.21
CA LEU A 274 -36.07 -29.68 -9.01
C LEU A 274 -35.47 -29.34 -10.37
N VAL A 275 -35.32 -28.04 -10.68
CA VAL A 275 -34.44 -27.55 -11.75
C VAL A 275 -33.65 -26.38 -11.18
N LEU A 276 -32.32 -26.56 -11.12
CA LEU A 276 -31.32 -25.57 -10.73
C LEU A 276 -31.01 -24.67 -11.93
N GLN A 277 -31.22 -23.34 -11.79
CA GLN A 277 -30.49 -22.24 -12.44
C GLN A 277 -31.09 -20.87 -12.03
N PRO A 278 -30.38 -19.73 -12.20
CA PRO A 278 -29.38 -19.17 -11.30
C PRO A 278 -29.86 -17.84 -10.67
N GLU A 279 -29.77 -17.69 -9.34
CA GLU A 279 -30.09 -16.40 -8.71
C GLU A 279 -28.93 -15.40 -8.84
N THR A 280 -29.18 -14.37 -9.64
CA THR A 280 -28.45 -13.11 -9.64
C THR A 280 -28.67 -12.37 -8.31
N MET A 281 -27.72 -12.46 -7.39
CA MET A 281 -27.68 -11.54 -6.23
C MET A 281 -27.15 -10.18 -6.66
N SER A 282 -28.08 -9.24 -6.82
CA SER A 282 -27.81 -7.80 -6.85
C SER A 282 -27.31 -7.33 -5.48
N SER A 283 -26.13 -6.73 -5.44
CA SER A 283 -25.64 -5.95 -4.29
C SER A 283 -25.38 -4.50 -4.75
N PRO A 284 -25.74 -3.48 -3.95
CA PRO A 284 -25.82 -2.11 -4.43
C PRO A 284 -24.45 -1.43 -4.35
N LEU A 285 -23.83 -1.19 -5.50
CA LEU A 285 -22.77 -0.18 -5.61
C LEU A 285 -23.11 0.77 -6.75
N GLY A 286 -23.40 2.02 -6.38
CA GLY A 286 -23.77 3.09 -7.30
C GLY A 286 -22.70 3.29 -8.38
N THR A 287 -23.07 2.98 -9.61
CA THR A 287 -22.30 3.29 -10.81
C THR A 287 -22.83 4.61 -11.37
N VAL A 288 -21.92 5.56 -11.60
CA VAL A 288 -22.22 6.87 -12.18
C VAL A 288 -22.65 6.69 -13.63
N LYS A 289 -23.78 7.31 -13.99
CA LYS A 289 -24.32 7.43 -15.35
C LYS A 289 -23.30 8.07 -16.28
N ALA A 290 -23.03 7.43 -17.42
CA ALA A 290 -22.49 8.09 -18.60
C ALA A 290 -23.68 8.46 -19.51
N GLU A 291 -23.91 9.76 -19.68
CA GLU A 291 -24.76 10.30 -20.75
C GLU A 291 -23.95 10.32 -22.04
N ALA A 292 -24.46 9.62 -23.06
CA ALA A 292 -23.99 9.71 -24.43
C ALA A 292 -24.80 10.78 -25.17
N VAL A 293 -24.11 11.70 -25.85
CA VAL A 293 -24.68 12.58 -26.87
C VAL A 293 -24.07 12.20 -28.22
N ALA A 294 -24.95 12.19 -29.22
CA ALA A 294 -24.89 11.56 -30.52
C ALA A 294 -23.99 12.23 -31.58
N MET A 295 -23.72 11.46 -32.66
CA MET A 295 -23.84 11.74 -34.11
C MET A 295 -22.96 10.70 -34.86
N SER A 296 -23.27 10.13 -36.03
CA SER A 296 -24.43 10.14 -36.94
C SER A 296 -24.29 8.95 -37.93
N ASP A 297 -25.42 8.61 -38.53
CA ASP A 297 -25.84 7.49 -39.37
C ASP A 297 -25.09 7.26 -40.71
N GLU A 298 -24.96 5.99 -41.14
CA GLU A 298 -25.24 5.59 -42.54
C GLU A 298 -25.41 4.05 -42.73
N SER A 299 -26.68 3.65 -42.84
CA SER A 299 -27.30 2.71 -43.82
C SER A 299 -26.67 1.32 -44.17
N ARG A 300 -27.38 0.23 -43.81
CA ARG A 300 -28.04 -0.73 -44.75
C ARG A 300 -28.80 -1.84 -44.01
N ALA A 301 -30.04 -2.08 -44.46
CA ALA A 301 -31.05 -2.98 -43.89
C ALA A 301 -30.88 -4.47 -44.32
N PRO A 302 -31.57 -5.43 -43.64
CA PRO A 302 -31.37 -6.88 -43.73
C PRO A 302 -32.38 -7.57 -44.66
N PRO A 303 -32.23 -8.88 -44.92
CA PRO A 303 -33.27 -9.85 -44.49
C PRO A 303 -32.66 -11.26 -44.20
N SER A 304 -33.31 -12.33 -43.73
CA SER A 304 -34.61 -12.66 -43.11
C SER A 304 -34.56 -14.17 -42.79
N GLY A 305 -35.18 -14.62 -41.70
CA GLY A 305 -35.82 -15.95 -41.64
C GLY A 305 -35.11 -17.05 -40.83
N CYS A 306 -35.71 -17.41 -39.70
CA CYS A 306 -35.65 -18.78 -39.18
C CYS A 306 -36.70 -19.64 -39.91
N PRO A 307 -36.49 -20.97 -40.01
CA PRO A 307 -37.43 -21.84 -39.29
C PRO A 307 -36.81 -23.08 -38.61
N MET A 308 -37.62 -23.57 -37.68
CA MET A 308 -37.51 -24.70 -36.75
C MET A 308 -37.05 -26.07 -37.33
N HIS A 309 -36.40 -26.84 -36.45
CA HIS A 309 -36.34 -28.31 -36.29
C HIS A 309 -36.19 -29.23 -37.52
N GLN A 310 -35.07 -29.96 -37.56
CA GLN A 310 -35.05 -31.38 -37.92
C GLN A 310 -33.89 -32.13 -37.22
N ASP A 311 -34.19 -33.36 -36.80
CA ASP A 311 -33.48 -34.18 -35.83
C ASP A 311 -32.14 -34.80 -36.28
N SER A 312 -31.29 -34.97 -35.26
CA SER A 312 -30.36 -36.08 -35.02
C SER A 312 -29.29 -36.43 -36.07
N LYS A 313 -28.03 -36.20 -35.69
CA LYS A 313 -26.95 -37.21 -35.75
C LYS A 313 -25.82 -36.78 -34.82
N ARG A 314 -25.49 -37.68 -33.87
CA ARG A 314 -24.27 -37.63 -33.05
C ARG A 314 -23.06 -37.40 -33.96
N ALA A 315 -22.33 -36.31 -33.72
CA ALA A 315 -20.98 -36.14 -34.23
C ALA A 315 -20.09 -35.77 -33.03
N ALA A 316 -19.11 -36.62 -32.75
CA ALA A 316 -18.08 -36.40 -31.75
C ALA A 316 -17.13 -35.27 -32.21
N PRO A 317 -16.57 -34.45 -31.30
CA PRO A 317 -15.47 -33.54 -31.63
C PRO A 317 -14.12 -34.31 -31.75
N PRO A 318 -13.14 -33.76 -32.50
CA PRO A 318 -11.96 -34.49 -32.98
C PRO A 318 -10.88 -34.70 -31.90
N PRO A 319 -10.01 -35.72 -32.03
CA PRO A 319 -8.95 -36.02 -31.07
C PRO A 319 -7.65 -35.30 -31.46
N GLU A 320 -7.30 -34.22 -30.76
CA GLU A 320 -5.94 -33.68 -30.78
C GLU A 320 -5.45 -33.41 -29.35
N CYS A 321 -5.10 -34.51 -28.67
CA CYS A 321 -4.07 -34.61 -27.64
C CYS A 321 -3.77 -36.12 -27.49
N PRO A 322 -2.62 -36.65 -27.96
CA PRO A 322 -2.37 -38.09 -27.96
C PRO A 322 -1.94 -38.56 -26.57
N MET A 323 -2.90 -38.74 -25.66
CA MET A 323 -2.76 -39.68 -24.55
C MET A 323 -3.10 -41.08 -25.07
N HIS A 324 -2.17 -41.75 -25.77
CA HIS A 324 -2.03 -43.22 -25.85
C HIS A 324 -0.98 -43.66 -26.90
N ARG A 325 0.15 -44.19 -26.42
CA ARG A 325 0.87 -45.37 -26.94
C ARG A 325 1.87 -45.80 -25.85
N ALA A 326 1.61 -46.91 -25.17
CA ALA A 326 1.99 -48.30 -25.53
C ALA A 326 3.34 -48.68 -24.90
N ALA A 327 3.33 -49.81 -24.20
CA ALA A 327 4.40 -50.34 -23.36
C ALA A 327 5.73 -50.57 -24.11
N ALA A 328 6.83 -50.21 -23.45
CA ALA A 328 8.21 -50.68 -23.69
C ALA A 328 9.01 -50.46 -22.37
N PRO A 329 10.10 -51.21 -22.13
CA PRO A 329 10.39 -51.84 -20.83
C PRO A 329 10.98 -50.90 -19.77
N GLU A 330 10.85 -51.34 -18.52
CA GLU A 330 11.25 -50.68 -17.27
C GLU A 330 12.59 -49.93 -17.35
N GLN A 331 12.50 -48.59 -17.26
CA GLN A 331 13.58 -47.75 -16.75
C GLN A 331 13.04 -46.98 -15.55
N HIS A 332 13.74 -47.12 -14.42
CA HIS A 332 13.47 -46.47 -13.14
C HIS A 332 12.91 -45.05 -13.29
N LYS A 333 11.60 -44.89 -13.03
CA LYS A 333 11.01 -43.57 -12.80
C LYS A 333 11.56 -43.03 -11.49
N SER A 334 12.34 -41.95 -11.57
CA SER A 334 12.55 -41.07 -10.42
C SER A 334 11.18 -40.61 -9.90
N ALA A 335 11.01 -40.70 -8.59
CA ALA A 335 9.76 -40.46 -7.87
C ALA A 335 9.15 -39.07 -8.18
N PRO A 336 7.83 -38.86 -7.99
CA PRO A 336 7.18 -37.60 -8.35
C PRO A 336 7.75 -36.43 -7.54
N ASP A 337 7.97 -35.31 -8.24
CA ASP A 337 8.52 -34.02 -7.80
C ASP A 337 7.60 -33.25 -6.81
N VAL A 338 6.73 -33.97 -6.10
CA VAL A 338 5.59 -33.45 -5.33
C VAL A 338 5.83 -33.64 -3.81
N PRO A 339 5.38 -32.72 -2.94
CA PRO A 339 5.54 -32.88 -1.48
C PRO A 339 4.82 -34.08 -0.89
N ALA A 340 5.51 -34.88 -0.07
CA ALA A 340 5.01 -36.17 0.46
C ALA A 340 3.74 -36.09 1.30
N HIS A 341 3.44 -34.94 1.91
CA HIS A 341 2.22 -34.77 2.70
C HIS A 341 0.93 -34.78 1.84
N GLN A 342 1.08 -34.74 0.52
CA GLN A 342 -0.01 -34.92 -0.44
C GLN A 342 -0.19 -36.39 -0.85
N ASP A 343 0.81 -37.25 -0.60
CA ASP A 343 0.65 -38.69 -0.80
C ASP A 343 -0.34 -39.21 0.25
N ARG A 344 -1.33 -39.99 -0.19
CA ARG A 344 -2.42 -40.53 0.67
C ARG A 344 -3.35 -39.48 1.29
N ALA A 345 -3.25 -38.20 0.93
CA ALA A 345 -4.09 -37.14 1.50
C ALA A 345 -5.60 -37.39 1.29
N TYR A 346 -5.98 -37.96 0.13
CA TYR A 346 -7.36 -38.30 -0.20
C TYR A 346 -7.95 -39.42 0.67
N GLU A 347 -7.13 -40.29 1.28
CA GLU A 347 -7.62 -41.31 2.22
C GLU A 347 -8.31 -40.64 3.43
N PHE A 348 -7.80 -39.48 3.86
CA PHE A 348 -8.35 -38.68 4.96
C PHE A 348 -9.50 -37.76 4.54
N VAL A 349 -9.72 -37.57 3.23
CA VAL A 349 -10.91 -36.89 2.67
C VAL A 349 -12.07 -37.89 2.56
N GLN A 350 -11.79 -39.11 2.10
CA GLN A 350 -12.81 -40.13 1.86
C GLN A 350 -13.25 -40.90 3.12
N CYS A 351 -12.31 -41.31 3.99
CA CYS A 351 -12.60 -42.09 5.21
C CYS A 351 -11.58 -41.80 6.34
N PRO A 352 -11.87 -40.84 7.25
CA PRO A 352 -10.94 -40.42 8.31
C PRO A 352 -10.50 -41.54 9.26
N VAL A 353 -11.35 -42.57 9.45
CA VAL A 353 -11.15 -43.67 10.40
C VAL A 353 -10.07 -44.65 9.92
N THR A 354 -9.90 -44.82 8.61
CA THR A 354 -8.92 -45.75 8.03
C THR A 354 -7.51 -45.14 8.05
N GLY A 355 -7.38 -43.83 7.84
CA GLY A 355 -6.10 -43.12 7.94
C GLY A 355 -5.60 -42.93 9.39
N ALA A 356 -6.50 -43.00 10.38
CA ALA A 356 -6.17 -42.91 11.81
C ALA A 356 -5.80 -44.26 12.46
N ARG A 357 -6.10 -45.40 11.81
CA ARG A 357 -5.72 -46.75 12.28
C ARG A 357 -4.41 -47.20 11.64
N GLY A 358 -3.28 -47.04 12.34
CA GLY A 358 -2.10 -47.89 12.09
C GLY A 358 -0.73 -47.25 12.30
N THR A 359 -0.11 -47.62 13.43
CA THR A 359 1.33 -47.90 13.66
C THR A 359 2.38 -46.78 13.50
N ASN A 360 3.38 -46.83 14.38
CA ASN A 360 4.64 -46.08 14.26
C ASN A 360 5.17 -46.21 12.82
N PRO A 361 5.64 -45.11 12.19
CA PRO A 361 6.07 -45.14 10.80
C PRO A 361 7.19 -46.17 10.62
N THR A 362 6.96 -47.13 9.73
CA THR A 362 8.00 -48.09 9.33
C THR A 362 8.87 -47.46 8.25
N ALA A 363 10.11 -47.92 8.07
CA ALA A 363 11.06 -47.36 7.09
C ALA A 363 10.53 -47.37 5.63
N SER A 364 9.50 -48.18 5.34
CA SER A 364 8.78 -48.24 4.05
C SER A 364 7.73 -47.13 3.84
N ASP A 365 7.38 -46.36 4.87
CA ASP A 365 6.39 -45.27 4.80
C ASP A 365 7.02 -43.90 4.51
N ILE A 366 8.35 -43.83 4.41
CA ILE A 366 9.09 -42.62 4.09
C ILE A 366 9.13 -42.46 2.57
N ASN A 367 8.57 -41.36 2.05
CA ASN A 367 8.58 -41.09 0.61
C ASN A 367 10.04 -40.97 0.11
N PRO A 368 10.50 -41.82 -0.83
CA PRO A 368 11.86 -41.78 -1.36
C PRO A 368 12.22 -40.47 -2.08
N ALA A 369 11.23 -39.70 -2.53
CA ALA A 369 11.38 -38.45 -3.28
C ALA A 369 11.84 -37.27 -2.41
N ASN A 370 11.49 -37.27 -1.12
CA ASN A 370 11.73 -36.12 -0.24
C ASN A 370 12.04 -36.50 1.22
N MET A 371 12.17 -37.80 1.52
CA MET A 371 12.57 -38.35 2.82
C MET A 371 11.71 -37.86 4.00
N MET A 372 10.49 -37.38 3.75
CA MET A 372 9.59 -36.93 4.80
C MET A 372 8.71 -38.07 5.31
N PRO A 373 8.48 -38.17 6.63
CA PRO A 373 7.52 -39.10 7.19
C PRO A 373 6.08 -38.70 6.83
N PRO A 374 5.13 -39.64 6.86
CA PRO A 374 3.73 -39.34 6.62
C PRO A 374 3.20 -38.31 7.62
N PRO A 375 2.21 -37.49 7.23
CA PRO A 375 1.71 -36.41 8.06
C PRO A 375 1.17 -36.92 9.40
N ASN A 376 1.80 -36.46 10.50
CA ASN A 376 1.42 -36.87 11.85
C ASN A 376 0.05 -36.26 12.25
N GLN A 377 -0.97 -37.10 12.25
CA GLN A 377 -2.35 -36.82 12.66
C GLN A 377 -2.66 -37.29 14.10
N GLN A 378 -1.65 -37.70 14.88
CA GLN A 378 -1.84 -38.11 16.28
C GLN A 378 -1.85 -36.89 17.21
N PRO A 379 -2.66 -36.89 18.30
CA PRO A 379 -2.62 -35.85 19.31
C PRO A 379 -1.22 -35.69 19.93
N SER A 380 -0.80 -34.44 20.15
CA SER A 380 0.47 -34.16 20.84
C SER A 380 0.36 -34.39 22.35
N PRO A 381 1.44 -34.78 23.06
CA PRO A 381 1.43 -34.86 24.52
C PRO A 381 0.96 -33.54 25.16
N GLY A 382 0.01 -33.60 26.10
CA GLY A 382 -0.53 -32.41 26.78
C GLY A 382 -1.56 -31.60 25.99
N GLN A 383 -2.07 -32.11 24.87
CA GLN A 383 -3.12 -31.44 24.10
C GLN A 383 -4.44 -31.37 24.90
N PRO A 384 -5.04 -30.18 25.10
CA PRO A 384 -6.17 -30.00 26.02
C PRO A 384 -7.52 -30.49 25.49
N PHE A 385 -7.70 -30.60 24.17
CA PHE A 385 -8.96 -31.03 23.55
C PHE A 385 -8.72 -31.78 22.24
N SER A 386 -9.71 -32.58 21.81
CA SER A 386 -9.65 -33.34 20.56
C SER A 386 -9.88 -32.44 19.33
N LEU A 387 -8.99 -32.57 18.35
CA LEU A 387 -9.01 -31.85 17.08
C LEU A 387 -9.42 -32.77 15.94
N SER A 388 -10.02 -32.20 14.90
CA SER A 388 -10.40 -32.96 13.71
C SER A 388 -9.16 -33.44 12.93
N VAL A 389 -9.22 -34.69 12.48
CA VAL A 389 -8.25 -35.30 11.55
C VAL A 389 -8.72 -35.26 10.10
N MET A 390 -9.96 -34.78 9.87
CA MET A 390 -10.49 -34.64 8.51
C MET A 390 -9.73 -33.56 7.76
N ARG A 391 -9.50 -33.82 6.47
CA ARG A 391 -8.86 -32.88 5.55
C ARG A 391 -9.86 -32.43 4.51
N GLU A 392 -9.66 -31.21 4.01
CA GLU A 392 -10.51 -30.59 3.00
C GLU A 392 -9.76 -30.52 1.67
N GLU A 393 -10.43 -30.87 0.58
CA GLU A 393 -9.90 -30.72 -0.78
C GLU A 393 -10.00 -29.25 -1.22
N SER A 394 -8.93 -28.71 -1.79
CA SER A 394 -8.90 -27.35 -2.34
C SER A 394 -9.43 -27.30 -3.77
N HIS A 395 -9.64 -26.09 -4.30
CA HIS A 395 -9.91 -25.86 -5.73
C HIS A 395 -8.62 -25.65 -6.54
N ILE A 396 -7.46 -25.93 -5.95
CA ILE A 396 -6.15 -25.68 -6.55
C ILE A 396 -5.66 -26.97 -7.21
N PRO A 397 -5.55 -27.03 -8.56
CA PRO A 397 -5.08 -28.22 -9.26
C PRO A 397 -3.62 -28.55 -8.93
N ARG A 398 -3.29 -29.83 -8.76
CA ARG A 398 -1.92 -30.28 -8.49
C ARG A 398 -1.21 -30.65 -9.78
N ALA A 399 0.00 -30.10 -9.99
CA ALA A 399 0.78 -30.43 -11.17
C ALA A 399 1.12 -31.93 -11.24
N GLY A 400 0.99 -32.53 -12.43
CA GLY A 400 1.28 -33.95 -12.66
C GLY A 400 0.23 -34.93 -12.14
N SER A 401 -0.97 -34.46 -11.77
CA SER A 401 -2.06 -35.29 -11.27
C SER A 401 -3.43 -34.70 -11.65
N GLU A 402 -4.44 -35.54 -11.80
CA GLU A 402 -5.85 -35.12 -11.98
C GLU A 402 -6.52 -34.68 -10.65
N GLN A 403 -5.76 -34.68 -9.54
CA GLN A 403 -6.26 -34.35 -8.21
C GLN A 403 -5.92 -32.92 -7.82
N ASN A 404 -6.75 -32.31 -6.98
CA ASN A 404 -6.44 -31.05 -6.33
C ASN A 404 -5.54 -31.22 -5.09
N TRP A 405 -4.94 -30.12 -4.66
CA TRP A 405 -4.25 -30.04 -3.38
C TRP A 405 -5.21 -30.25 -2.21
N VAL A 406 -4.75 -30.88 -1.13
CA VAL A 406 -5.55 -31.13 0.06
C VAL A 406 -4.96 -30.36 1.25
N TYR A 407 -5.80 -29.56 1.91
CA TYR A 407 -5.42 -28.74 3.07
C TYR A 407 -5.11 -29.61 4.31
N PRO A 408 -4.30 -29.10 5.26
CA PRO A 408 -4.02 -29.82 6.50
C PRO A 408 -5.27 -29.90 7.39
N SER A 409 -5.38 -30.97 8.18
CA SER A 409 -6.39 -31.07 9.23
C SER A 409 -6.05 -30.19 10.43
N GLU A 410 -7.00 -30.02 11.36
CA GLU A 410 -6.76 -29.29 12.60
C GLU A 410 -5.65 -29.90 13.43
N GLN A 411 -5.62 -31.22 13.53
CA GLN A 411 -4.58 -31.92 14.25
C GLN A 411 -3.20 -31.76 13.59
N MET A 412 -3.14 -31.80 12.25
CA MET A 412 -1.90 -31.56 11.51
C MET A 412 -1.37 -30.14 11.72
N PHE A 413 -2.27 -29.15 11.68
CA PHE A 413 -1.93 -27.75 11.89
C PHE A 413 -1.39 -27.52 13.31
N TRP A 414 -2.07 -28.05 14.32
CA TRP A 414 -1.62 -28.00 15.72
C TRP A 414 -0.21 -28.57 15.89
N ASN A 415 0.02 -29.78 15.38
CA ASN A 415 1.32 -30.44 15.44
C ASN A 415 2.40 -29.65 14.70
N ALA A 416 2.06 -28.98 13.59
CA ALA A 416 2.98 -28.13 12.85
C ALA A 416 3.35 -26.86 13.61
N MET A 417 2.41 -26.25 14.32
CA MET A 417 2.65 -25.08 15.16
C MET A 417 3.58 -25.39 16.34
N LEU A 418 3.35 -26.52 17.03
CA LEU A 418 4.25 -26.98 18.09
C LEU A 418 5.69 -27.19 17.59
N ARG A 419 5.87 -27.78 16.40
CA ARG A 419 7.21 -27.94 15.79
C ARG A 419 7.90 -26.61 15.47
N LYS A 420 7.12 -25.54 15.25
CA LYS A 420 7.62 -24.18 15.05
C LYS A 420 7.91 -23.45 16.37
N GLY A 421 7.79 -24.12 17.52
CA GLY A 421 8.05 -23.56 18.84
C GLY A 421 6.88 -22.79 19.46
N TRP A 422 5.68 -22.87 18.88
CA TRP A 422 4.48 -22.27 19.48
C TRP A 422 4.02 -23.10 20.68
N HIS A 423 3.76 -22.42 21.81
CA HIS A 423 3.23 -23.03 23.03
C HIS A 423 1.94 -22.31 23.40
N TRP A 424 0.81 -23.01 23.30
CA TRP A 424 -0.51 -22.46 23.62
C TRP A 424 -0.68 -22.43 25.15
N ARG A 425 -1.05 -21.29 25.75
CA ARG A 425 -1.44 -21.27 27.17
C ARG A 425 -2.88 -21.78 27.30
N GLU A 426 -3.21 -22.39 28.43
CA GLU A 426 -4.52 -23.05 28.68
C GLU A 426 -5.73 -22.10 28.51
N GLN A 427 -5.52 -20.79 28.61
CA GLN A 427 -6.55 -19.75 28.47
C GLN A 427 -6.61 -19.14 27.06
N ASP A 428 -5.67 -19.47 26.17
CA ASP A 428 -5.41 -18.70 24.95
C ASP A 428 -6.22 -19.15 23.73
N ILE A 429 -6.71 -20.40 23.65
CA ILE A 429 -7.39 -20.93 22.45
C ILE A 429 -8.41 -22.03 22.77
N SER A 430 -9.61 -21.90 22.21
CA SER A 430 -10.66 -22.91 22.23
C SER A 430 -10.62 -23.79 20.97
N LYS A 431 -11.29 -24.95 21.01
CA LYS A 431 -11.49 -25.79 19.82
C LYS A 431 -12.11 -25.01 18.65
N LYS A 432 -13.04 -24.11 18.94
CA LYS A 432 -13.72 -23.26 17.94
C LYS A 432 -12.74 -22.30 17.27
N ASP A 433 -11.77 -21.78 18.00
CA ASP A 433 -10.75 -20.89 17.45
C ASP A 433 -9.85 -21.62 16.45
N MET A 434 -9.51 -22.89 16.72
CA MET A 434 -8.74 -23.72 15.79
C MET A 434 -9.49 -23.92 14.46
N THR A 435 -10.77 -24.26 14.52
CA THR A 435 -11.63 -24.40 13.33
C THR A 435 -11.68 -23.10 12.53
N ASN A 436 -11.83 -21.95 13.21
CA ASN A 436 -11.84 -20.64 12.56
C ASN A 436 -10.49 -20.30 11.89
N ILE A 437 -9.37 -20.55 12.57
CA ILE A 437 -8.02 -20.28 12.05
C ILE A 437 -7.78 -21.05 10.74
N ILE A 438 -8.17 -22.33 10.69
CA ILE A 438 -7.97 -23.16 9.52
C ILE A 438 -8.90 -22.77 8.38
N SER A 439 -10.15 -22.45 8.69
CA SER A 439 -11.09 -21.90 7.69
C SER A 439 -10.54 -20.62 7.04
N ILE A 440 -10.03 -19.68 7.85
CA ILE A 440 -9.40 -18.45 7.35
C ILE A 440 -8.14 -18.77 6.53
N HIS A 441 -7.31 -19.71 6.97
CA HIS A 441 -6.11 -20.12 6.24
C HIS A 441 -6.44 -20.72 4.86
N ASN A 442 -7.41 -21.64 4.80
CA ASN A 442 -7.88 -22.25 3.55
C ASN A 442 -8.44 -21.18 2.61
N GLN A 443 -9.29 -20.28 3.13
CA GLN A 443 -9.84 -19.17 2.35
C GLN A 443 -8.75 -18.23 1.81
N ASN A 444 -7.72 -17.94 2.61
CA ASN A 444 -6.58 -17.12 2.18
C ASN A 444 -5.77 -17.80 1.06
N ASN A 445 -5.60 -19.12 1.10
CA ASN A 445 -4.95 -19.87 0.02
C ASN A 445 -5.79 -19.85 -1.27
N GLU A 446 -7.11 -20.01 -1.15
CA GLU A 446 -8.02 -19.91 -2.29
C GLU A 446 -8.01 -18.51 -2.93
N ASN A 447 -7.97 -17.46 -2.09
CA ASN A 447 -7.86 -16.09 -2.57
C ASN A 447 -6.51 -15.84 -3.25
N ALA A 448 -5.41 -16.38 -2.71
CA ALA A 448 -4.10 -16.29 -3.35
C ALA A 448 -4.10 -16.97 -4.72
N TRP A 449 -4.72 -18.16 -4.84
CA TRP A 449 -4.87 -18.84 -6.12
C TRP A 449 -5.70 -18.05 -7.13
N LYS A 450 -6.82 -17.46 -6.71
CA LYS A 450 -7.62 -16.57 -7.57
C LYS A 450 -6.82 -15.39 -8.10
N GLU A 451 -5.99 -14.77 -7.26
CA GLU A 451 -5.11 -13.69 -7.70
C GLU A 451 -4.04 -14.17 -8.70
N ILE A 452 -3.48 -15.37 -8.51
CA ILE A 452 -2.58 -15.99 -9.51
C ILE A 452 -3.31 -16.18 -10.83
N LEU A 453 -4.53 -16.72 -10.81
CA LEU A 453 -5.32 -16.92 -12.03
C LEU A 453 -5.56 -15.62 -12.80
N LYS A 454 -5.75 -14.48 -12.11
CA LYS A 454 -5.85 -13.16 -12.76
C LYS A 454 -4.59 -12.79 -13.55
N TRP A 455 -3.40 -13.17 -13.07
CA TRP A 455 -2.16 -12.99 -13.83
C TRP A 455 -2.07 -13.96 -15.00
N GLU A 456 -2.50 -15.21 -14.80
CA GLU A 456 -2.49 -16.25 -15.84
C GLU A 456 -3.48 -15.98 -16.98
N VAL A 457 -4.46 -15.07 -16.81
CA VAL A 457 -5.30 -14.55 -17.92
C VAL A 457 -4.47 -14.02 -19.08
N LEU A 458 -3.29 -13.43 -18.80
CA LEU A 458 -2.37 -12.94 -19.83
C LEU A 458 -1.83 -14.04 -20.76
N HIS A 459 -1.91 -15.30 -20.32
CA HIS A 459 -1.28 -16.45 -20.96
C HIS A 459 -2.27 -17.58 -21.28
N LEU A 460 -3.58 -17.29 -21.35
CA LEU A 460 -4.60 -18.29 -21.71
C LEU A 460 -4.31 -19.01 -23.03
N LYS A 461 -3.69 -18.32 -23.99
CA LYS A 461 -3.29 -18.91 -25.27
C LYS A 461 -2.12 -19.90 -25.15
N GLU A 462 -1.26 -19.73 -24.16
CA GLU A 462 -0.10 -20.60 -23.92
C GLU A 462 -0.51 -21.90 -23.23
N CYS A 463 -1.57 -21.86 -22.40
CA CYS A 463 -2.00 -23.00 -21.60
C CYS A 463 -3.52 -23.12 -21.54
N PRO A 464 -4.15 -23.71 -22.58
CA PRO A 464 -5.61 -23.82 -22.68
C PRO A 464 -6.25 -24.72 -21.62
N CYS A 465 -5.53 -25.72 -21.10
CA CYS A 465 -6.01 -26.60 -20.04
C CYS A 465 -5.91 -25.99 -18.63
N GLY A 466 -5.33 -24.80 -18.50
CA GLY A 466 -5.20 -24.07 -17.25
C GLY A 466 -3.93 -24.38 -16.45
N PRO A 467 -3.47 -23.44 -15.62
CA PRO A 467 -2.28 -23.60 -14.80
C PRO A 467 -2.53 -24.53 -13.59
N SER A 468 -1.49 -25.19 -13.09
CA SER A 468 -1.55 -26.03 -11.90
C SER A 468 -0.46 -25.66 -10.89
N LEU A 469 -0.69 -25.91 -9.59
CA LEU A 469 0.31 -25.63 -8.56
C LEU A 469 1.25 -26.82 -8.41
N LYS A 470 2.56 -26.60 -8.63
CA LYS A 470 3.60 -27.63 -8.50
C LYS A 470 4.15 -27.72 -7.09
N ARG A 471 4.54 -26.59 -6.49
CA ARG A 471 5.08 -26.53 -5.12
C ARG A 471 4.95 -25.14 -4.54
N PHE A 472 4.97 -25.03 -3.21
CA PHE A 472 5.00 -23.74 -2.51
C PHE A 472 6.00 -23.78 -1.35
N GLY A 473 6.51 -22.60 -0.95
CA GLY A 473 7.44 -22.47 0.15
C GLY A 473 7.26 -21.17 0.92
N GLY A 474 7.22 -21.27 2.26
CA GLY A 474 7.16 -20.13 3.15
C GLY A 474 8.54 -19.49 3.35
N LYS A 475 8.60 -18.16 3.26
CA LYS A 475 9.81 -17.35 3.40
C LYS A 475 9.54 -16.09 4.23
N ALA A 476 8.90 -16.27 5.38
CA ALA A 476 8.42 -15.19 6.26
C ALA A 476 9.50 -14.15 6.64
N ARG A 477 10.77 -14.54 6.78
CA ARG A 477 11.88 -13.62 7.13
C ARG A 477 12.52 -12.92 5.95
N GLU A 478 12.22 -13.33 4.73
CA GLU A 478 12.82 -12.76 3.52
C GLU A 478 11.87 -11.77 2.86
N PHE A 479 11.85 -10.54 3.36
CA PHE A 479 11.00 -9.50 2.79
C PHE A 479 11.40 -9.14 1.36
N THR A 480 10.40 -8.98 0.49
CA THR A 480 10.60 -8.59 -0.91
C THR A 480 11.13 -7.15 -1.00
N PRO A 481 11.87 -6.80 -2.08
CA PRO A 481 12.33 -5.42 -2.27
C PRO A 481 11.18 -4.40 -2.25
N ARG A 482 10.02 -4.76 -2.80
CA ARG A 482 8.81 -3.95 -2.75
C ARG A 482 8.27 -3.77 -1.33
N ALA A 483 8.22 -4.85 -0.53
CA ALA A 483 7.81 -4.77 0.87
C ALA A 483 8.78 -3.89 1.68
N ARG A 484 10.09 -4.03 1.48
CA ARG A 484 11.10 -3.17 2.13
C ARG A 484 10.94 -1.71 1.74
N PHE A 485 10.73 -1.42 0.45
CA PHE A 485 10.51 -0.06 -0.03
C PHE A 485 9.22 0.54 0.51
N ARG A 486 8.12 -0.22 0.55
CA ARG A 486 6.86 0.21 1.18
C ARG A 486 7.00 0.45 2.67
N HIS A 487 7.74 -0.41 3.37
CA HIS A 487 8.02 -0.23 4.78
C HIS A 487 8.86 1.02 5.04
N TRP A 488 9.88 1.22 4.21
CA TRP A 488 10.64 2.47 4.19
C TRP A 488 9.73 3.68 3.94
N MET A 489 8.66 3.51 3.16
CA MET A 489 7.63 4.54 2.97
C MET A 489 6.62 4.71 4.13
N GLY A 490 6.77 3.96 5.24
CA GLY A 490 5.89 4.05 6.41
C GLY A 490 4.68 3.11 6.39
N HIS A 491 4.65 2.13 5.48
CA HIS A 491 3.67 1.04 5.54
C HIS A 491 4.14 -0.10 6.45
N GLU A 492 3.21 -0.94 6.91
CA GLU A 492 3.56 -2.15 7.66
C GLU A 492 4.23 -3.19 6.76
N LEU A 493 5.13 -3.99 7.36
CA LEU A 493 5.72 -5.15 6.69
C LEU A 493 4.68 -6.28 6.61
N PRO A 494 4.74 -7.14 5.58
CA PRO A 494 3.88 -8.30 5.53
C PRO A 494 4.22 -9.23 6.71
N PHE A 495 3.20 -9.79 7.36
CA PHE A 495 3.41 -10.72 8.47
C PHE A 495 3.82 -12.11 7.98
N ASP A 496 3.54 -12.44 6.72
CA ASP A 496 3.95 -13.68 6.08
C ASP A 496 4.24 -13.48 4.59
N ARG A 497 5.11 -14.32 4.02
CA ARG A 497 5.52 -14.27 2.61
C ARG A 497 5.74 -15.67 2.08
N HIS A 498 5.17 -15.95 0.91
CA HIS A 498 5.26 -17.25 0.24
C HIS A 498 5.75 -17.10 -1.21
N ASP A 499 6.50 -18.10 -1.67
CA ASP A 499 6.80 -18.32 -3.08
C ASP A 499 6.01 -19.54 -3.55
N TRP A 500 5.18 -19.38 -4.58
CA TRP A 500 4.43 -20.48 -5.21
C TRP A 500 5.00 -20.73 -6.60
N ILE A 501 5.21 -22.00 -6.96
CA ILE A 501 5.67 -22.42 -8.28
C ILE A 501 4.50 -23.04 -9.02
N VAL A 502 4.06 -22.34 -10.04
CA VAL A 502 2.94 -22.72 -10.90
C VAL A 502 3.50 -23.37 -12.15
N ASP A 503 2.98 -24.54 -12.49
CA ASP A 503 3.24 -25.17 -13.78
C ASP A 503 2.21 -24.69 -14.80
N ARG A 504 2.70 -23.92 -15.78
CA ARG A 504 1.95 -23.46 -16.93
C ARG A 504 2.26 -24.38 -18.11
N CYS A 505 1.59 -25.53 -18.14
CA CYS A 505 1.70 -26.49 -19.24
C CYS A 505 3.16 -26.90 -19.58
N GLY A 506 3.97 -27.18 -18.58
CA GLY A 506 5.38 -27.56 -18.72
C GLY A 506 6.37 -26.43 -18.45
N LYS A 507 5.90 -25.19 -18.25
CA LYS A 507 6.74 -24.05 -17.87
C LYS A 507 6.53 -23.67 -16.41
N GLU A 508 7.58 -23.79 -15.60
CA GLU A 508 7.54 -23.32 -14.21
C GLU A 508 7.59 -21.79 -14.13
N VAL A 509 6.61 -21.20 -13.45
CA VAL A 509 6.53 -19.76 -13.17
C VAL A 509 6.43 -19.57 -11.67
N ARG A 510 7.33 -18.75 -11.11
CA ARG A 510 7.31 -18.44 -9.68
C ARG A 510 6.46 -17.19 -9.43
N TYR A 511 5.56 -17.29 -8.47
CA TYR A 511 4.78 -16.20 -7.90
C TYR A 511 5.27 -15.87 -6.50
N VAL A 512 5.27 -14.59 -6.17
CA VAL A 512 5.56 -14.08 -4.83
C VAL A 512 4.28 -13.50 -4.25
N ILE A 513 3.97 -13.91 -3.03
CA ILE A 513 2.75 -13.53 -2.31
C ILE A 513 3.17 -12.94 -0.96
N ASP A 514 2.88 -11.65 -0.77
CA ASP A 514 3.04 -10.97 0.52
C ASP A 514 1.67 -10.84 1.19
N TYR A 515 1.56 -11.27 2.45
CA TYR A 515 0.34 -11.20 3.26
C TYR A 515 0.42 -10.03 4.25
N TYR A 516 -0.54 -9.12 4.19
CA TYR A 516 -0.63 -7.94 5.06
C TYR A 516 -1.90 -7.97 5.91
N ASP A 517 -1.83 -7.37 7.10
CA ASP A 517 -3.00 -7.14 7.93
C ASP A 517 -3.91 -6.07 7.27
N GLY A 518 -5.22 -6.29 7.29
CA GLY A 518 -6.21 -5.34 6.78
C GLY A 518 -6.42 -4.14 7.70
N GLY A 519 -5.92 -4.20 8.94
CA GLY A 519 -6.05 -3.15 9.95
C GLY A 519 -7.30 -3.32 10.83
N HIS A 520 -7.41 -2.48 11.86
CA HIS A 520 -8.51 -2.56 12.84
C HIS A 520 -9.89 -2.38 12.19
N GLY A 521 -10.67 -3.46 12.14
CA GLY A 521 -12.07 -3.48 11.71
C GLY A 521 -12.36 -4.26 10.42
N SER A 522 -11.34 -4.77 9.71
CA SER A 522 -11.55 -5.68 8.58
C SER A 522 -10.94 -7.05 8.88
N ASN A 523 -11.76 -8.10 8.92
CA ASN A 523 -11.31 -9.50 9.07
C ASN A 523 -10.60 -10.05 7.81
N HIS A 524 -10.19 -9.20 6.87
CA HIS A 524 -9.69 -9.61 5.57
C HIS A 524 -8.18 -9.37 5.48
N THR A 525 -7.45 -10.41 5.10
CA THR A 525 -6.02 -10.32 4.79
C THR A 525 -5.83 -9.65 3.43
N ILE A 526 -4.94 -8.65 3.36
CA ILE A 526 -4.60 -7.99 2.10
C ILE A 526 -3.49 -8.80 1.42
N LEU A 527 -3.76 -9.30 0.21
CA LEU A 527 -2.81 -10.11 -0.57
C LEU A 527 -2.14 -9.26 -1.66
N ASP A 528 -0.81 -9.28 -1.72
CA ASP A 528 -0.05 -8.72 -2.85
C ASP A 528 0.64 -9.84 -3.64
N VAL A 529 -0.11 -10.40 -4.59
CA VAL A 529 0.29 -11.51 -5.46
C VAL A 529 0.84 -11.00 -6.80
N ARG A 530 1.97 -11.56 -7.23
CA ARG A 530 2.65 -11.15 -8.48
C ARG A 530 3.69 -12.16 -8.97
N PRO A 531 3.93 -12.27 -10.30
CA PRO A 531 5.02 -13.06 -10.86
C PRO A 531 6.37 -12.60 -10.30
N ALA A 532 7.32 -13.48 -10.00
CA ALA A 532 8.64 -13.11 -9.46
C ALA A 532 9.51 -12.37 -10.49
N PHE A 533 10.44 -11.53 -10.04
CA PHE A 533 11.40 -10.87 -10.95
C PHE A 533 12.59 -11.78 -11.29
N ASP A 534 12.31 -12.95 -11.87
CA ASP A 534 13.32 -13.93 -12.27
C ASP A 534 13.31 -14.26 -13.77
N SER A 535 12.35 -13.72 -14.53
CA SER A 535 12.30 -13.86 -15.99
C SER A 535 11.85 -12.58 -16.69
N LEU A 536 12.28 -12.40 -17.93
CA LEU A 536 11.85 -11.27 -18.78
C LEU A 536 10.34 -11.29 -19.03
N GLY A 537 9.74 -12.48 -19.14
CA GLY A 537 8.29 -12.64 -19.24
C GLY A 537 7.58 -12.03 -18.03
N ALA A 538 8.00 -12.41 -16.82
CA ALA A 538 7.40 -11.89 -15.59
C ALA A 538 7.58 -10.36 -15.42
N VAL A 539 8.70 -9.80 -15.89
CA VAL A 539 8.91 -8.35 -15.95
C VAL A 539 7.88 -7.72 -16.89
N TRP A 540 7.73 -8.28 -18.09
CA TRP A 540 6.79 -7.79 -19.11
C TRP A 540 5.34 -7.86 -18.65
N ASP A 541 4.92 -8.95 -18.00
CA ASP A 541 3.57 -9.10 -17.47
C ASP A 541 3.27 -8.06 -16.40
N ARG A 542 4.23 -7.81 -15.49
CA ARG A 542 4.12 -6.73 -14.49
C ARG A 542 4.00 -5.36 -15.15
N MET A 543 4.76 -5.09 -16.21
CA MET A 543 4.67 -3.83 -16.95
C MET A 543 3.32 -3.65 -17.62
N LYS A 544 2.79 -4.67 -18.30
CA LYS A 544 1.44 -4.62 -18.90
C LYS A 544 0.36 -4.32 -17.87
N VAL A 545 0.35 -5.07 -16.77
CA VAL A 545 -0.67 -4.87 -15.72
C VAL A 545 -0.52 -3.50 -15.06
N ALA A 546 0.71 -3.01 -14.88
CA ALA A 546 0.94 -1.65 -14.39
C ALA A 546 0.41 -0.59 -15.36
N TRP A 547 0.66 -0.76 -16.67
CA TRP A 547 0.13 0.13 -17.71
C TRP A 547 -1.41 0.11 -17.75
N TRP A 548 -2.03 -1.07 -17.74
CA TRP A 548 -3.48 -1.19 -17.73
C TRP A 548 -4.10 -0.50 -16.51
N ARG A 549 -3.56 -0.73 -15.32
CA ARG A 549 -4.01 -0.04 -14.10
C ARG A 549 -3.86 1.47 -14.21
N TRP A 550 -2.81 1.96 -14.86
CA TRP A 550 -2.59 3.39 -15.07
C TRP A 550 -3.61 4.00 -16.04
N THR A 551 -3.94 3.31 -17.13
CA THR A 551 -4.85 3.82 -18.17
C THR A 551 -6.33 3.56 -17.88
N SER A 552 -6.65 2.62 -17.00
CA SER A 552 -8.02 2.26 -16.61
C SER A 552 -8.49 2.92 -15.30
N SER A 553 -7.65 3.76 -14.69
CA SER A 553 -7.98 4.60 -13.52
C SER A 553 -8.24 6.02 -13.98
#